data_AF-A0AAE0YCW2-F1
#
_entry.id   AF-A0AAE0YCW2-F1
#
_cell.length_a   1.000
_cell.length_b   1.000
_cell.length_c   1.000
_cell.angle_alpha   90.00
_cell.angle_beta   90.00
_cell.angle_gamma   90.00
#
_symmetry.space_group_name_H-M   'P 1'
#
loop_
_entity.id
_entity.type
_entity.pdbx_description
1 polymer ?
#
loop_
_entity_poly.entity_id
_entity_poly.type
_entity_poly.pdbx_seq_one_letter_code
_entity_poly.pdbx_strand_id
1 'polypeptide(L)'
;MLNSNVKYTTATLCQQQLQLCIAVQSFLISHCAVNLKTMSSVFPTLVLALAVALSTSGAGAAYVNNWDEPFQYQCPEGQVLRSVLSVHSNSAEDRRWMFTCGNAPSGASPSTCRWTDDYVNTWDEPISFMCPPNYVLAGVESYHSDAAEDRRMKFKCCKDPEYKTFSCGMSPYLNSWDSILTYSVPNGKVLVGWFSVHSNQAEDRRHKMIYCYYRQ
;
A
#
# COMPACT_ATOMS: atom_id res chain seq x y z
N MET A 1 50.54 -35.59 13.51
CA MET A 1 50.93 -36.13 12.19
C MET A 1 49.65 -36.49 11.45
N LEU A 2 49.48 -35.93 10.23
CA LEU A 2 48.78 -36.45 9.03
C LEU A 2 47.43 -37.18 9.22
N ASN A 3 46.35 -36.97 8.47
CA ASN A 3 46.05 -36.14 7.30
C ASN A 3 44.54 -36.31 7.09
N SER A 4 43.75 -35.26 6.92
CA SER A 4 42.37 -35.41 6.39
C SER A 4 42.02 -34.23 5.49
N ASN A 5 42.33 -34.42 4.21
CA ASN A 5 41.79 -33.64 3.11
C ASN A 5 40.30 -33.94 2.96
N VAL A 6 39.44 -32.97 3.23
CA VAL A 6 38.10 -32.96 2.64
C VAL A 6 37.73 -31.53 2.25
N LYS A 7 37.84 -31.23 0.96
CA LYS A 7 37.27 -30.04 0.33
C LYS A 7 35.81 -30.37 0.00
N TYR A 8 34.86 -29.65 0.60
CA TYR A 8 33.48 -29.62 0.12
C TYR A 8 33.17 -28.23 -0.44
N THR A 9 33.21 -28.16 -1.76
CA THR A 9 32.54 -27.19 -2.61
C THR A 9 31.06 -27.55 -2.65
N THR A 10 30.16 -26.61 -2.38
CA THR A 10 28.88 -26.35 -3.09
C THR A 10 27.98 -25.44 -2.24
N ALA A 11 27.90 -24.18 -2.63
CA ALA A 11 26.82 -23.27 -2.24
C ALA A 11 25.80 -23.26 -3.39
N THR A 12 24.64 -23.88 -3.19
CA THR A 12 23.48 -23.73 -4.07
C THR A 12 22.22 -24.00 -3.26
N LEU A 13 21.30 -23.03 -3.15
CA LEU A 13 19.83 -23.18 -3.19
C LEU A 13 19.14 -21.87 -2.80
N CYS A 14 18.98 -20.96 -3.76
CA CYS A 14 17.77 -20.14 -3.90
C CYS A 14 17.79 -19.45 -5.28
N GLN A 15 17.20 -20.09 -6.28
CA GLN A 15 16.46 -19.45 -7.39
C GLN A 15 16.03 -20.53 -8.39
N GLN A 16 14.76 -20.91 -8.32
CA GLN A 16 14.00 -21.53 -9.42
C GLN A 16 13.07 -20.43 -9.96
N GLN A 17 13.36 -19.95 -11.17
CA GLN A 17 12.70 -20.29 -12.44
C GLN A 17 11.32 -19.64 -12.62
N LEU A 18 11.23 -18.69 -13.56
CA LEU A 18 10.62 -18.98 -14.87
C LEU A 18 11.03 -17.90 -15.90
N GLN A 19 11.79 -18.32 -16.92
CA GLN A 19 12.02 -17.58 -18.16
C GLN A 19 10.83 -17.79 -19.09
N LEU A 20 10.34 -16.73 -19.75
CA LEU A 20 9.72 -16.84 -21.06
C LEU A 20 10.67 -16.23 -22.11
N CYS A 21 11.05 -17.06 -23.07
CA CYS A 21 11.86 -16.73 -24.23
C CYS A 21 11.13 -15.76 -25.17
N ILE A 22 11.80 -14.70 -25.61
CA ILE A 22 11.48 -14.05 -26.89
C ILE A 22 12.63 -14.36 -27.85
N ALA A 23 12.35 -15.27 -28.78
CA ALA A 23 13.15 -15.47 -29.97
C ALA A 23 12.79 -14.38 -30.98
N VAL A 24 13.72 -13.48 -31.31
CA VAL A 24 13.66 -12.71 -32.56
C VAL A 24 14.74 -13.30 -33.46
N GLN A 25 14.30 -13.99 -34.51
CA GLN A 25 15.17 -14.53 -35.55
C GLN A 25 15.91 -13.37 -36.24
N SER A 26 17.23 -13.44 -36.22
CA SER A 26 18.10 -12.77 -37.18
C SER A 26 18.06 -13.56 -38.48
N PHE A 27 17.60 -12.94 -39.56
CA PHE A 27 17.77 -13.46 -40.92
C PHE A 27 18.62 -12.51 -41.74
N LEU A 28 19.61 -13.12 -42.39
CA LEU A 28 20.67 -12.53 -43.20
C LEU A 28 20.10 -11.87 -44.47
N ILE A 29 20.59 -10.68 -44.78
CA ILE A 29 20.40 -10.02 -46.07
C ILE A 29 21.37 -10.67 -47.08
N SER A 30 20.85 -11.23 -48.16
CA SER A 30 21.64 -11.74 -49.28
C SER A 30 20.99 -11.37 -50.62
N HIS A 31 21.61 -10.35 -51.23
CA HIS A 31 21.86 -10.10 -52.65
C HIS A 31 20.75 -9.69 -53.67
N CYS A 32 21.18 -8.67 -54.44
CA CYS A 32 20.94 -8.43 -55.86
C CYS A 32 19.66 -7.69 -56.33
N ALA A 33 19.90 -6.43 -56.69
CA ALA A 33 19.36 -5.66 -57.82
C ALA A 33 18.16 -6.23 -58.58
N VAL A 34 17.04 -5.51 -58.50
CA VAL A 34 15.89 -5.67 -59.41
C VAL A 34 16.13 -4.83 -60.66
N ASN A 35 16.13 -5.48 -61.82
CA ASN A 35 16.10 -4.80 -63.12
C ASN A 35 14.64 -4.61 -63.58
N LEU A 36 14.41 -3.43 -64.14
CA LEU A 36 13.14 -2.80 -64.45
C LEU A 36 12.39 -3.54 -65.57
N LYS A 37 11.06 -3.76 -65.43
CA LYS A 37 10.11 -3.66 -66.54
C LYS A 37 8.63 -3.63 -66.11
N THR A 38 7.96 -2.62 -66.67
CA THR A 38 6.53 -2.48 -67.01
C THR A 38 5.50 -2.31 -65.88
N MET A 39 5.04 -1.05 -65.78
CA MET A 39 3.89 -0.56 -65.01
C MET A 39 2.56 -1.16 -65.49
N SER A 40 1.73 -1.56 -64.52
CA SER A 40 0.27 -1.45 -64.62
C SER A 40 -0.35 -1.60 -63.23
N SER A 41 -1.11 -0.58 -62.78
CA SER A 41 -2.39 -0.65 -62.03
C SER A 41 -2.43 -1.58 -60.78
N VAL A 42 -2.72 -1.19 -59.52
CA VAL A 42 -3.94 -0.56 -58.97
C VAL A 42 -3.72 -0.23 -57.45
N PHE A 43 -4.48 0.73 -56.91
CA PHE A 43 -4.69 1.11 -55.47
C PHE A 43 -5.11 -0.07 -54.54
N PRO A 44 -5.39 0.08 -53.20
CA PRO A 44 -5.01 1.05 -52.14
C PRO A 44 -4.61 0.34 -50.79
N THR A 45 -4.23 1.07 -49.72
CA THR A 45 -4.86 1.04 -48.37
C THR A 45 -3.96 1.59 -47.27
N LEU A 46 -4.59 2.44 -46.46
CA LEU A 46 -4.12 3.15 -45.29
C LEU A 46 -3.80 2.18 -44.14
N VAL A 47 -2.53 2.08 -43.73
CA VAL A 47 -2.15 1.33 -42.51
C VAL A 47 -2.16 2.29 -41.33
N LEU A 48 -3.26 2.30 -40.57
CA LEU A 48 -3.36 3.00 -39.29
C LEU A 48 -2.73 2.09 -38.21
N ALA A 49 -1.49 2.37 -37.82
CA ALA A 49 -0.82 1.66 -36.74
C ALA A 49 -1.38 2.14 -35.38
N LEU A 50 -2.18 1.29 -34.73
CA LEU A 50 -2.67 1.53 -33.37
C LEU A 50 -1.62 1.02 -32.36
N ALA A 51 -0.79 1.93 -31.85
CA ALA A 51 0.12 1.62 -30.75
C ALA A 51 -0.66 1.67 -29.42
N VAL A 52 -1.03 0.51 -28.89
CA VAL A 52 -1.59 0.41 -27.53
C VAL A 52 -0.42 0.37 -26.55
N ALA A 53 -0.20 1.49 -25.85
CA ALA A 53 0.75 1.53 -24.75
C ALA A 53 0.16 0.79 -23.54
N LEU A 54 0.68 -0.40 -23.23
CA LEU A 54 0.44 -1.04 -21.93
C LEU A 54 1.25 -0.29 -20.88
N SER A 55 0.60 0.66 -20.19
CA SER A 55 1.09 1.22 -18.95
C SER A 55 0.95 0.17 -17.84
N THR A 56 2.01 -0.59 -17.57
CA THR A 56 2.10 -1.39 -16.35
C THR A 56 2.30 -0.45 -15.17
N SER A 57 1.19 0.03 -14.59
CA SER A 57 1.22 0.65 -13.27
C SER A 57 1.51 -0.46 -12.25
N GLY A 58 2.79 -0.71 -12.00
CA GLY A 58 3.21 -1.23 -10.71
C GLY A 58 2.88 -0.17 -9.68
N ALA A 59 1.62 -0.16 -9.22
CA ALA A 59 1.14 0.73 -8.19
C ALA A 59 1.77 0.32 -6.86
N GLY A 60 3.04 0.71 -6.66
CA GLY A 60 3.52 0.96 -5.32
C GLY A 60 2.58 2.00 -4.71
N ALA A 61 2.10 1.75 -3.49
CA ALA A 61 1.31 2.75 -2.79
C ALA A 61 2.13 4.06 -2.75
N ALA A 62 1.49 5.18 -3.08
CA ALA A 62 2.11 6.50 -3.02
C ALA A 62 1.70 7.20 -1.73
N TYR A 63 2.47 8.20 -1.31
CA TYR A 63 2.02 9.09 -0.24
C TYR A 63 0.71 9.77 -0.63
N VAL A 64 -0.24 9.79 0.30
CA VAL A 64 -1.58 10.36 0.09
C VAL A 64 -1.63 11.87 0.41
N ASN A 65 -0.56 12.41 0.97
CA ASN A 65 -0.36 13.83 1.26
C ASN A 65 1.09 14.25 1.05
N ASN A 66 1.28 15.56 0.84
CA ASN A 66 2.55 16.23 1.08
C ASN A 66 2.65 16.69 2.55
N TRP A 67 3.80 17.24 2.94
CA TRP A 67 3.97 17.88 4.26
C TRP A 67 2.96 19.02 4.43
N ASP A 68 2.43 19.17 5.64
CA ASP A 68 1.49 20.20 6.12
C ASP A 68 0.13 20.17 5.42
N GLU A 69 0.00 19.36 4.36
CA GLU A 69 -1.22 19.20 3.59
C GLU A 69 -2.15 18.15 4.23
N PRO A 70 -3.47 18.38 4.12
CA PRO A 70 -4.47 17.42 4.56
C PRO A 70 -4.58 16.24 3.59
N PHE A 71 -5.22 15.17 4.04
CA PHE A 71 -5.72 14.11 3.18
C PHE A 71 -7.04 13.54 3.67
N GLN A 72 -7.78 12.95 2.73
CA GLN A 72 -8.84 12.01 2.99
C GLN A 72 -8.62 10.78 2.10
N TYR A 73 -8.31 9.65 2.72
CA TYR A 73 -8.10 8.37 2.05
C TYR A 73 -9.16 7.38 2.46
N GLN A 74 -9.74 6.68 1.48
CA GLN A 74 -10.67 5.59 1.72
C GLN A 74 -10.43 4.44 0.76
N CYS A 75 -10.67 3.23 1.25
CA CYS A 75 -10.62 2.05 0.41
C CYS A 75 -11.80 1.98 -0.56
N PRO A 76 -11.63 1.31 -1.71
CA PRO A 76 -12.74 0.91 -2.57
C PRO A 76 -13.82 0.16 -1.78
N GLU A 77 -15.03 0.17 -2.31
CA GLU A 77 -16.17 -0.53 -1.69
C GLU A 77 -15.85 -2.02 -1.43
N GLY A 78 -16.24 -2.54 -0.26
CA GLY A 78 -15.95 -3.90 0.17
C GLY A 78 -14.51 -4.14 0.65
N GLN A 79 -13.59 -3.20 0.44
CA GLN A 79 -12.20 -3.30 0.91
C GLN A 79 -11.98 -2.58 2.24
N VAL A 80 -10.90 -2.98 2.92
CA VAL A 80 -10.51 -2.48 4.23
C VAL A 80 -9.04 -2.06 4.22
N LEU A 81 -8.61 -1.26 5.20
CA LEU A 81 -7.20 -0.91 5.34
C LEU A 81 -6.37 -2.16 5.65
N ARG A 82 -5.28 -2.35 4.89
CA ARG A 82 -4.37 -3.50 5.00
C ARG A 82 -2.96 -3.13 5.43
N SER A 83 -2.53 -1.90 5.19
CA SER A 83 -1.28 -1.39 5.73
C SER A 83 -1.34 0.10 6.00
N VAL A 84 -0.50 0.52 6.93
CA VAL A 84 -0.22 1.92 7.25
C VAL A 84 1.29 2.09 7.21
N LEU A 85 1.76 3.07 6.45
CA LEU A 85 3.13 3.55 6.49
C LEU A 85 3.10 5.07 6.68
N SER A 86 4.02 5.58 7.48
CA SER A 86 4.22 7.02 7.61
C SER A 86 5.68 7.36 7.87
N VAL A 87 6.12 8.47 7.27
CA VAL A 87 7.45 9.03 7.48
C VAL A 87 7.32 10.43 8.08
N HIS A 88 8.23 10.75 9.00
CA HIS A 88 8.33 12.05 9.67
C HIS A 88 9.36 12.95 8.97
N SER A 89 9.20 14.26 9.09
CA SER A 89 10.20 15.25 8.69
C SER A 89 10.38 16.31 9.77
N ASN A 90 11.56 16.37 10.37
CA ASN A 90 11.89 17.39 11.38
C ASN A 90 12.00 18.82 10.82
N SER A 91 11.93 19.02 9.50
CA SER A 91 11.88 20.37 8.93
C SER A 91 10.46 20.90 8.78
N ALA A 92 9.50 19.98 8.69
CA ALA A 92 8.07 20.30 8.61
C ALA A 92 7.35 20.00 9.94
N GLU A 93 7.99 19.26 10.85
CA GLU A 93 7.37 18.68 12.06
C GLU A 93 6.01 18.03 11.75
N ASP A 94 6.04 17.23 10.68
CA ASP A 94 4.85 16.63 10.10
C ASP A 94 5.12 15.21 9.57
N ARG A 95 4.03 14.49 9.32
CA ARG A 95 4.00 13.14 8.79
C ARG A 95 3.31 13.06 7.43
N ARG A 96 3.99 12.41 6.47
CA ARG A 96 3.35 11.89 5.24
C ARG A 96 2.87 10.47 5.45
N TRP A 97 1.73 10.16 4.82
CA TRP A 97 0.99 8.93 5.04
C TRP A 97 0.86 8.13 3.76
N MET A 98 0.88 6.82 3.90
CA MET A 98 0.67 5.88 2.82
C MET A 98 -0.15 4.70 3.33
N PHE A 99 -1.17 4.33 2.58
CA PHE A 99 -2.11 3.29 2.95
C PHE A 99 -2.25 2.29 1.81
N THR A 100 -2.57 1.05 2.15
CA THR A 100 -3.03 0.06 1.18
C THR A 100 -4.39 -0.48 1.57
N CYS A 101 -5.14 -0.85 0.54
CA CYS A 101 -6.43 -1.50 0.67
C CYS A 101 -6.35 -2.94 0.18
N GLY A 102 -7.32 -3.74 0.61
CA GLY A 102 -7.50 -5.09 0.15
C GLY A 102 -8.73 -5.74 0.77
N ASN A 103 -8.99 -6.96 0.32
CA ASN A 103 -10.17 -7.69 0.77
C ASN A 103 -10.09 -7.97 2.28
N ALA A 104 -11.24 -7.86 2.94
CA ALA A 104 -11.38 -8.35 4.29
C ALA A 104 -11.27 -9.90 4.32
N PRO A 105 -10.80 -10.49 5.42
CA PRO A 105 -10.61 -11.94 5.50
C PRO A 105 -11.94 -12.69 5.46
N SER A 106 -11.85 -14.01 5.20
CA SER A 106 -12.99 -14.93 5.27
C SER A 106 -14.14 -14.58 4.29
N GLY A 107 -13.85 -13.85 3.22
CA GLY A 107 -14.84 -13.47 2.20
C GLY A 107 -15.72 -12.27 2.56
N ALA A 108 -15.45 -11.59 3.67
CA ALA A 108 -16.26 -10.43 4.07
C ALA A 108 -16.20 -9.31 3.04
N SER A 109 -17.31 -8.60 2.86
CA SER A 109 -17.39 -7.42 2.01
C SER A 109 -18.07 -6.26 2.74
N PRO A 110 -17.37 -5.59 3.66
CA PRO A 110 -17.94 -4.48 4.45
C PRO A 110 -18.46 -3.34 3.56
N SER A 111 -19.76 -3.06 3.66
CA SER A 111 -20.46 -2.06 2.83
C SER A 111 -21.25 -1.03 3.64
N THR A 112 -21.63 -1.34 4.88
CA THR A 112 -22.29 -0.37 5.77
C THR A 112 -21.24 0.51 6.43
N CYS A 113 -21.05 1.72 5.92
CA CYS A 113 -19.96 2.61 6.32
C CYS A 113 -20.44 3.91 6.96
N ARG A 114 -19.64 4.44 7.88
CA ARG A 114 -19.73 5.82 8.36
C ARG A 114 -18.36 6.38 8.70
N TRP A 115 -18.17 7.66 8.44
CA TRP A 115 -17.10 8.41 9.09
C TRP A 115 -17.48 8.67 10.55
N THR A 116 -16.49 8.88 11.42
CA THR A 116 -16.75 9.51 12.71
C THR A 116 -17.35 10.89 12.48
N ASP A 117 -18.19 11.38 13.39
CA ASP A 117 -18.86 12.67 13.20
C ASP A 117 -17.84 13.82 13.15
N ASP A 118 -16.85 13.76 14.05
CA ASP A 118 -15.73 14.69 14.14
C ASP A 118 -14.37 13.95 14.20
N TYR A 119 -13.27 14.71 14.23
CA TYR A 119 -11.93 14.25 14.54
C TYR A 119 -11.86 13.70 15.96
N VAL A 120 -11.16 12.59 16.14
CA VAL A 120 -11.23 11.75 17.35
C VAL A 120 -10.25 12.15 18.46
N ASN A 121 -9.34 13.07 18.16
CA ASN A 121 -8.40 13.68 19.11
C ASN A 121 -8.49 15.20 19.00
N THR A 122 -7.86 15.92 19.93
CA THR A 122 -7.45 17.33 19.78
C THR A 122 -5.94 17.41 19.58
N TRP A 123 -5.40 18.61 19.40
CA TRP A 123 -3.95 18.85 19.35
C TRP A 123 -3.27 18.37 20.64
N ASP A 124 -2.05 17.84 20.52
CA ASP A 124 -1.20 17.28 21.58
C ASP A 124 -1.80 16.09 22.37
N GLU A 125 -3.09 15.84 22.21
CA GLU A 125 -3.79 14.80 22.92
C GLU A 125 -3.67 13.44 22.19
N PRO A 126 -3.77 12.34 22.95
CA PRO A 126 -3.74 11.02 22.37
C PRO A 126 -4.87 10.79 21.36
N ILE A 127 -4.54 10.00 20.34
CA ILE A 127 -5.58 9.28 19.58
C ILE A 127 -5.89 8.04 20.39
N SER A 128 -7.15 7.85 20.78
CA SER A 128 -7.61 6.63 21.46
C SER A 128 -8.93 6.19 20.86
N PHE A 129 -8.86 5.63 19.66
CA PHE A 129 -10.05 5.32 18.86
C PHE A 129 -10.18 3.84 18.55
N MET A 130 -11.40 3.33 18.66
CA MET A 130 -11.82 2.03 18.17
C MET A 130 -13.17 2.18 17.47
N CYS A 131 -13.31 1.56 16.30
CA CYS A 131 -14.56 1.46 15.60
C CYS A 131 -15.62 0.78 16.49
N PRO A 132 -16.90 1.11 16.32
CA PRO A 132 -18.00 0.44 17.01
C PRO A 132 -18.01 -1.08 16.75
N PRO A 133 -18.67 -1.88 17.59
CA PRO A 133 -18.60 -3.34 17.50
C PRO A 133 -18.87 -3.88 16.09
N ASN A 134 -17.97 -4.76 15.62
CA ASN A 134 -17.99 -5.39 14.29
C ASN A 134 -17.69 -4.49 13.10
N TYR A 135 -17.41 -3.20 13.34
CA TYR A 135 -16.89 -2.33 12.29
C TYR A 135 -15.37 -2.42 12.22
N VAL A 136 -14.86 -2.18 11.02
CA VAL A 136 -13.45 -2.25 10.64
C VAL A 136 -13.04 -0.94 9.96
N LEU A 137 -11.77 -0.56 10.09
CA LEU A 137 -11.24 0.66 9.48
C LEU A 137 -11.11 0.50 7.96
N ALA A 138 -11.71 1.43 7.23
CA ALA A 138 -11.71 1.47 5.77
C ALA A 138 -11.32 2.85 5.21
N GLY A 139 -10.98 3.80 6.07
CA GLY A 139 -10.54 5.14 5.65
C GLY A 139 -10.00 5.96 6.81
N VAL A 140 -9.18 6.94 6.45
CA VAL A 140 -8.49 7.87 7.36
C VAL A 140 -8.52 9.24 6.72
N GLU A 141 -8.83 10.25 7.51
CA GLU A 141 -8.73 11.65 7.14
C GLU A 141 -7.91 12.37 8.20
N SER A 142 -7.08 13.31 7.78
CA SER A 142 -6.21 14.06 8.67
C SER A 142 -5.79 15.38 8.07
N TYR A 143 -5.58 16.36 8.93
CA TYR A 143 -4.92 17.62 8.60
C TYR A 143 -3.94 18.00 9.71
N HIS A 144 -2.92 18.76 9.32
CA HIS A 144 -1.86 19.25 10.19
C HIS A 144 -2.11 20.72 10.55
N SER A 145 -1.45 21.20 11.61
CA SER A 145 -1.45 22.59 12.04
C SER A 145 -0.05 23.01 12.45
N ASP A 146 0.59 23.90 11.68
CA ASP A 146 1.90 24.50 12.00
C ASP A 146 1.95 25.15 13.39
N ALA A 147 0.84 25.68 13.90
CA ALA A 147 0.81 26.29 15.22
C ALA A 147 0.94 25.28 16.37
N ALA A 148 0.60 24.02 16.11
CA ALA A 148 0.61 22.93 17.10
C ALA A 148 1.62 21.84 16.75
N GLU A 149 2.16 21.87 15.53
CA GLU A 149 3.01 20.83 14.91
C GLU A 149 2.47 19.41 15.12
N ASP A 150 1.17 19.28 14.85
CA ASP A 150 0.44 18.07 15.16
C ASP A 150 -0.70 17.82 14.15
N ARG A 151 -1.23 16.59 14.14
CA ARG A 151 -2.33 16.16 13.27
C ARG A 151 -3.59 15.75 14.03
N ARG A 152 -4.74 16.21 13.51
CA ARG A 152 -6.06 15.65 13.85
C ARG A 152 -6.32 14.41 13.00
N MET A 153 -6.97 13.40 13.57
CA MET A 153 -7.35 12.17 12.86
C MET A 153 -8.86 11.96 12.87
N LYS A 154 -9.40 11.49 11.74
CA LYS A 154 -10.81 11.12 11.54
C LYS A 154 -10.86 9.79 10.81
N PHE A 155 -11.81 8.93 11.14
CA PHE A 155 -11.80 7.53 10.69
C PHE A 155 -13.10 7.11 10.02
N LYS A 156 -12.99 6.30 8.97
CA LYS A 156 -14.12 5.62 8.33
C LYS A 156 -14.20 4.19 8.85
N CYS A 157 -15.33 3.85 9.42
CA CYS A 157 -15.66 2.52 9.92
C CYS A 157 -16.70 1.88 8.99
N CYS A 158 -16.44 0.67 8.50
CA CYS A 158 -17.38 -0.13 7.70
C CYS A 158 -17.69 -1.46 8.38
N LYS A 159 -18.86 -2.06 8.11
CA LYS A 159 -19.16 -3.43 8.53
C LYS A 159 -19.82 -4.23 7.41
N ASP A 160 -19.59 -5.52 7.46
CA ASP A 160 -20.45 -6.54 6.87
C ASP A 160 -21.44 -7.01 7.95
N PRO A 161 -22.76 -6.98 7.73
CA PRO A 161 -23.76 -7.36 8.73
C PRO A 161 -23.60 -8.78 9.29
N GLU A 162 -23.09 -9.71 8.48
CA GLU A 162 -22.96 -11.12 8.83
C GLU A 162 -21.68 -11.41 9.61
N TYR A 163 -20.70 -10.50 9.59
CA TYR A 163 -19.38 -10.76 10.18
C TYR A 163 -19.19 -10.07 11.53
N LYS A 164 -18.41 -10.72 12.39
CA LYS A 164 -18.09 -10.26 13.75
C LYS A 164 -16.60 -10.10 13.96
N THR A 165 -16.23 -9.07 14.73
CA THR A 165 -14.87 -8.88 15.23
C THR A 165 -14.68 -9.62 16.55
N PHE A 166 -13.60 -10.39 16.70
CA PHE A 166 -13.31 -11.13 17.93
C PHE A 166 -11.80 -11.29 18.17
N SER A 167 -11.44 -11.69 19.39
CA SER A 167 -10.04 -11.91 19.82
C SER A 167 -9.12 -10.76 19.42
N CYS A 168 -9.51 -9.55 19.83
CA CYS A 168 -8.83 -8.32 19.50
C CYS A 168 -7.55 -8.14 20.30
N GLY A 169 -6.58 -7.42 19.73
CA GLY A 169 -5.32 -7.08 20.37
C GLY A 169 -4.83 -5.71 19.90
N MET A 170 -3.90 -5.15 20.66
CA MET A 170 -3.19 -3.92 20.33
C MET A 170 -1.72 -4.26 20.09
N SER A 171 -1.11 -3.65 19.07
CA SER A 171 0.34 -3.77 18.85
C SER A 171 1.13 -3.08 19.97
N PRO A 172 2.43 -3.38 20.13
CA PRO A 172 3.36 -2.43 20.76
C PRO A 172 3.44 -1.13 19.92
N TYR A 173 4.17 -0.13 20.41
CA TYR A 173 4.49 1.03 19.58
C TYR A 173 5.23 0.59 18.32
N LEU A 174 4.75 1.08 17.18
CA LEU A 174 5.21 0.67 15.85
C LEU A 174 6.31 1.60 15.31
N ASN A 175 6.57 2.70 16.01
CA ASN A 175 7.65 3.63 15.74
C ASN A 175 8.18 4.25 17.04
N SER A 176 9.43 4.69 17.00
CA SER A 176 9.98 5.71 17.90
C SER A 176 9.64 7.11 17.37
N TRP A 177 9.95 8.16 18.15
CA TRP A 177 9.91 9.54 17.65
C TRP A 177 10.80 9.71 16.43
N ASP A 178 10.39 10.57 15.51
CA ASP A 178 11.00 10.93 14.21
C ASP A 178 11.23 9.74 13.28
N SER A 179 10.74 8.56 13.67
CA SER A 179 11.01 7.31 12.99
C SER A 179 9.82 6.91 12.11
N ILE A 180 10.14 6.09 11.11
CA ILE A 180 9.17 5.52 10.20
C ILE A 180 8.18 4.65 10.98
N LEU A 181 6.90 4.87 10.74
CA LEU A 181 5.82 3.95 11.10
C LEU A 181 5.62 2.96 9.95
N THR A 182 5.58 1.66 10.25
CA THR A 182 5.15 0.64 9.30
C THR A 182 4.31 -0.42 10.00
N TYR A 183 3.15 -0.72 9.42
CA TYR A 183 2.28 -1.77 9.89
C TYR A 183 1.56 -2.45 8.74
N SER A 184 1.59 -3.78 8.73
CA SER A 184 0.77 -4.61 7.84
C SER A 184 -0.15 -5.48 8.69
N VAL A 185 -1.43 -5.50 8.33
CA VAL A 185 -2.43 -6.27 9.06
C VAL A 185 -2.17 -7.76 8.89
N PRO A 186 -2.04 -8.54 9.99
CA PRO A 186 -1.84 -9.98 9.88
C PRO A 186 -2.97 -10.69 9.11
N ASN A 187 -2.64 -11.85 8.54
CA ASN A 187 -3.63 -12.69 7.86
C ASN A 187 -4.78 -13.08 8.80
N GLY A 188 -6.00 -13.11 8.27
CA GLY A 188 -7.21 -13.41 9.04
C GLY A 188 -7.70 -12.27 9.94
N LYS A 189 -6.98 -11.14 10.00
CA LYS A 189 -7.29 -10.00 10.84
C LYS A 189 -7.65 -8.75 10.04
N VAL A 190 -8.26 -7.80 10.73
CA VAL A 190 -8.66 -6.46 10.24
C VAL A 190 -8.19 -5.40 11.24
N LEU A 191 -7.94 -4.19 10.75
CA LEU A 191 -7.79 -3.01 11.61
C LEU A 191 -9.16 -2.58 12.12
N VAL A 192 -9.25 -2.29 13.41
CA VAL A 192 -10.48 -1.81 14.05
C VAL A 192 -10.27 -0.54 14.86
N GLY A 193 -9.02 -0.13 15.09
CA GLY A 193 -8.74 1.05 15.89
C GLY A 193 -7.29 1.48 15.79
N TRP A 194 -7.04 2.67 16.33
CA TRP A 194 -5.78 3.37 16.25
C TRP A 194 -5.53 4.04 17.59
N PHE A 195 -4.33 3.83 18.14
CA PHE A 195 -3.88 4.54 19.33
C PHE A 195 -2.60 5.32 19.02
N SER A 196 -2.45 6.52 19.58
CA SER A 196 -1.27 7.33 19.41
C SER A 196 -1.04 8.26 20.58
N VAL A 197 0.21 8.60 20.86
CA VAL A 197 0.58 9.70 21.76
C VAL A 197 1.45 10.72 21.01
N HIS A 198 1.35 11.98 21.41
CA HIS A 198 2.15 13.11 20.90
C HIS A 198 3.29 13.47 21.87
N SER A 199 4.31 14.18 21.39
CA SER A 199 5.34 14.78 22.24
C SER A 199 5.81 16.10 21.65
N ASN A 200 5.56 17.21 22.35
CA ASN A 200 6.00 18.56 21.94
C ASN A 200 7.53 18.77 21.98
N GLN A 201 8.30 17.80 22.50
CA GLN A 201 9.76 17.86 22.37
C GLN A 201 10.22 17.35 21.00
N ALA A 202 9.50 16.40 20.45
CA ALA A 202 9.78 15.80 19.15
C ALA A 202 8.88 16.38 18.04
N GLU A 203 7.78 17.04 18.41
CA GLU A 203 6.67 17.43 17.53
C GLU A 203 6.22 16.27 16.63
N ASP A 204 6.13 15.09 17.25
CA ASP A 204 5.88 13.84 16.57
C ASP A 204 4.94 12.92 17.37
N ARG A 205 4.37 11.94 16.65
CA ARG A 205 3.47 10.92 17.19
C ARG A 205 4.06 9.51 17.11
N ARG A 206 3.86 8.75 18.20
CA ARG A 206 4.07 7.29 18.21
C ARG A 206 2.75 6.55 18.15
N HIS A 207 2.68 5.55 17.30
CA HIS A 207 1.42 4.87 16.96
C HIS A 207 1.39 3.40 17.38
N LYS A 208 0.18 2.94 17.70
CA LYS A 208 -0.20 1.54 17.86
C LYS A 208 -1.47 1.27 17.07
N MET A 209 -1.62 0.02 16.63
CA MET A 209 -2.79 -0.41 15.87
C MET A 209 -3.58 -1.44 16.67
N ILE A 210 -4.91 -1.31 16.63
CA ILE A 210 -5.84 -2.26 17.22
C ILE A 210 -6.40 -3.13 16.09
N TYR A 211 -6.28 -4.44 16.25
CA TYR A 211 -6.67 -5.43 15.26
C TYR A 211 -7.54 -6.50 15.89
N CYS A 212 -8.41 -7.12 15.09
CA CYS A 212 -9.23 -8.27 15.49
C CYS A 212 -9.24 -9.32 14.39
N TYR A 213 -9.58 -10.56 14.73
CA TYR A 213 -10.05 -11.51 13.71
C TYR A 213 -11.44 -11.09 13.21
N TYR A 214 -11.78 -11.47 11.98
CA TYR A 214 -13.05 -11.13 11.34
C TYR A 214 -13.60 -12.30 10.51
N ARG A 215 -14.78 -12.79 10.88
CA ARG A 215 -15.48 -13.91 10.22
C ARG A 215 -16.98 -13.89 10.55
N GLN A 216 -17.78 -14.67 9.83
CA GLN A 216 -19.21 -14.90 10.10
C GLN A 216 -19.42 -15.61 11.45
#